data_AF-A0A968DYQ6-F1
#
_entry.id   AF-A0A968DYQ6-F1
#
_cell.length_a   1.000
_cell.length_b   1.000
_cell.length_c   1.000
_cell.angle_alpha   90.00
_cell.angle_beta   90.00
_cell.angle_gamma   90.00
#
_symmetry.space_group_name_H-M   'P 1'
#
loop_
_entity.id
_entity.type
_entity.pdbx_description
1 polymer ?
#
loop_
_entity_poly.entity_id
_entity_poly.type
_entity_poly.pdbx_seq_one_letter_code
_entity_poly.pdbx_strand_id
1 'polypeptide(L)'
;MKYRGSVGPKDLYDIVGAQQFCVMVKMGMRDTHKMLDFGCGSLRGGRFFIPYLLPGNYHGVEPNKELLYAGIENELGWDAIQAKNVTFYHFDDWMMAEHLERNMFDYIL
;
A
#
# COMPACT_ATOMS: atom_id res chain seq x y z
N MET A 1 5.10 12.27 -15.04
CA MET A 1 5.95 12.06 -13.84
C MET A 1 6.50 10.63 -13.87
N LYS A 2 7.75 10.35 -13.44
CA LYS A 2 8.34 8.99 -13.50
C LYS A 2 8.07 8.19 -12.20
N TYR A 3 6.80 7.99 -11.82
CA TYR A 3 6.42 7.43 -10.50
C TYR A 3 7.05 6.07 -10.16
N ARG A 4 7.23 5.16 -11.15
CA ARG A 4 7.92 3.88 -10.94
C ARG A 4 9.39 4.03 -10.54
N GLY A 5 10.05 5.10 -11.00
CA GLY A 5 11.46 5.36 -10.70
C GLY A 5 11.70 5.98 -9.33
N SER A 6 10.65 6.49 -8.69
CA SER A 6 10.74 7.11 -7.36
C SER A 6 10.81 6.09 -6.22
N VAL A 7 10.51 4.82 -6.50
CA VAL A 7 10.51 3.72 -5.52
C VAL A 7 11.59 2.66 -5.80
N GLY A 8 12.53 2.95 -6.69
CA GLY A 8 13.62 2.06 -7.09
C GLY A 8 13.82 1.96 -8.61
N PRO A 9 14.64 0.99 -9.08
CA PRO A 9 14.85 0.75 -10.49
C PRO A 9 13.54 0.40 -11.21
N LYS A 10 13.22 1.13 -12.27
CA LYS A 10 11.94 1.00 -12.97
C LYS A 10 11.67 -0.39 -13.52
N ASP A 11 12.71 -1.03 -14.07
CA ASP A 11 12.59 -2.35 -14.69
C ASP A 11 12.36 -3.46 -13.65
N LEU A 12 12.60 -3.16 -12.37
CA LEU A 12 12.35 -4.06 -11.26
C LEU A 12 11.03 -3.75 -10.54
N TYR A 13 10.29 -2.72 -10.95
CA TYR A 13 9.08 -2.29 -10.28
C TYR A 13 8.09 -3.45 -10.12
N ASP A 14 7.84 -4.18 -11.20
CA ASP A 14 6.86 -5.26 -11.19
C ASP A 14 7.32 -6.49 -10.39
N ILE A 15 8.59 -6.87 -10.56
CA ILE A 15 9.19 -8.04 -9.89
C ILE A 15 9.26 -7.81 -8.38
N VAL A 16 9.75 -6.65 -7.94
CA VAL A 16 9.90 -6.34 -6.52
C VAL A 16 8.53 -6.24 -5.84
N GLY A 17 7.54 -5.62 -6.49
CA GLY A 17 6.18 -5.57 -5.95
C GLY A 17 5.57 -6.96 -5.76
N ALA A 18 5.72 -7.84 -6.75
CA ALA A 18 5.26 -9.23 -6.65
C ALA A 18 6.02 -10.01 -5.57
N GLN A 19 7.33 -9.80 -5.43
CA GLN A 19 8.14 -10.43 -4.38
C GLN A 19 7.68 -10.01 -2.99
N GLN A 20 7.41 -8.71 -2.76
CA GLN A 20 6.88 -8.20 -1.49
C GLN A 20 5.59 -8.96 -1.12
N PHE A 21 4.66 -9.10 -2.07
CA PHE A 21 3.43 -9.86 -1.88
C PHE A 21 3.66 -11.35 -1.58
N CYS A 22 4.48 -12.02 -2.40
CA CYS A 22 4.77 -13.44 -2.25
C CYS A 22 5.42 -13.77 -0.90
N VAL A 23 6.30 -12.90 -0.40
CA VAL A 23 6.92 -13.09 0.93
C VAL A 23 5.87 -13.07 2.03
N MET A 24 4.96 -12.10 2.02
CA MET A 24 3.91 -11.98 3.04
C MET A 24 2.93 -13.16 3.01
N VAL A 25 2.48 -13.57 1.82
CA VAL A 25 1.60 -14.74 1.67
C VAL A 25 2.32 -16.02 2.13
N LYS A 26 3.60 -16.17 1.82
CA LYS A 26 4.41 -17.30 2.30
C LYS A 26 4.57 -17.30 3.83
N MET A 27 4.53 -16.14 4.46
CA MET A 27 4.51 -15.99 5.92
C MET A 27 3.13 -16.18 6.55
N GLY A 28 2.12 -16.58 5.76
CA GLY A 28 0.79 -16.91 6.25
C GLY A 28 -0.23 -15.78 6.19
N MET A 29 0.06 -14.69 5.46
CA MET A 29 -0.92 -13.62 5.25
C MET A 29 -2.19 -14.19 4.58
N ARG A 30 -3.34 -13.68 5.02
CA ARG A 30 -4.69 -14.01 4.55
C ARG A 30 -5.42 -12.71 4.25
N ASP A 31 -6.47 -12.79 3.46
CA ASP A 31 -7.32 -11.66 3.10
C ASP A 31 -7.96 -10.96 4.31
N THR A 32 -8.22 -11.71 5.39
CA THR A 32 -8.78 -11.18 6.64
C THR A 32 -7.80 -10.37 7.49
N HIS A 33 -6.49 -10.45 7.23
CA HIS A 33 -5.48 -9.76 8.03
C HIS A 33 -5.38 -8.29 7.67
N LYS A 34 -5.07 -7.45 8.67
CA LYS A 34 -4.76 -6.03 8.48
C LYS A 34 -3.29 -5.83 8.16
N MET A 35 -3.02 -5.06 7.11
CA MET A 35 -1.68 -4.75 6.65
C MET A 35 -1.43 -3.24 6.66
N LEU A 36 -0.28 -2.85 7.21
CA LEU A 36 0.30 -1.52 7.05
C LEU A 36 1.44 -1.58 6.02
N ASP A 37 1.37 -0.78 4.97
CA ASP A 37 2.45 -0.56 3.99
C ASP A 37 3.09 0.81 4.28
N PHE A 38 4.22 0.81 4.98
CA PHE A 38 4.88 2.03 5.43
C PHE A 38 5.85 2.54 4.37
N GLY A 39 5.58 3.73 3.81
CA GLY A 39 6.27 4.18 2.61
C GLY A 39 5.74 3.46 1.36
N CYS A 40 4.41 3.37 1.22
CA CYS A 40 3.76 2.63 0.15
C CYS A 40 4.03 3.23 -1.25
N GLY A 41 4.55 4.47 -1.30
CA GLY A 41 5.04 5.11 -2.52
C GLY A 41 3.98 5.19 -3.60
N SER A 42 4.34 4.78 -4.80
CA SER A 42 3.42 4.69 -5.93
C SER A 42 2.67 3.35 -6.02
N LEU A 43 2.46 2.66 -4.89
CA LEU A 43 1.74 1.38 -4.79
C LEU A 43 2.42 0.20 -5.51
N ARG A 44 3.76 0.16 -5.51
CA ARG A 44 4.51 -0.96 -6.11
C ARG A 44 4.10 -2.31 -5.53
N GLY A 45 4.12 -2.41 -4.20
CA GLY A 45 3.60 -3.56 -3.45
C GLY A 45 2.08 -3.49 -3.30
N GLY A 46 1.58 -2.33 -2.88
CA GLY A 46 0.15 -2.07 -2.65
C GLY A 46 -0.80 -2.58 -3.74
N ARG A 47 -0.45 -2.49 -5.02
CA ARG A 47 -1.29 -2.98 -6.12
C ARG A 47 -1.56 -4.49 -6.12
N PHE A 48 -0.77 -5.28 -5.38
CA PHE A 48 -1.01 -6.70 -5.17
C PHE A 48 -1.81 -6.96 -3.89
N PHE A 49 -1.52 -6.21 -2.81
CA PHE A 49 -2.19 -6.37 -1.52
C PHE A 49 -3.64 -5.86 -1.54
N ILE A 50 -3.88 -4.69 -2.13
CA ILE A 50 -5.20 -4.03 -2.18
C ILE A 50 -6.28 -4.95 -2.77
N PRO A 51 -6.12 -5.57 -3.95
CA PRO A 51 -7.14 -6.47 -4.46
C PRO A 51 -7.29 -7.75 -3.62
N TYR A 52 -6.19 -8.26 -3.03
CA TYR A 52 -6.17 -9.50 -2.26
C TYR A 52 -6.86 -9.40 -0.90
N LEU A 53 -6.59 -8.36 -0.12
CA LEU A 53 -7.11 -8.17 1.23
C LEU A 53 -8.60 -7.82 1.22
N LEU A 54 -9.37 -8.19 2.24
CA LEU A 54 -10.77 -7.76 2.34
C LEU A 54 -10.88 -6.21 2.44
N PRO A 55 -12.02 -5.61 2.07
CA PRO A 55 -12.19 -4.17 2.15
C PRO A 55 -11.90 -3.63 3.56
N GLY A 56 -11.12 -2.56 3.65
CA GLY A 56 -10.72 -1.93 4.91
C GLY A 56 -9.48 -2.52 5.58
N ASN A 57 -8.83 -3.52 4.98
CA ASN A 57 -7.67 -4.19 5.58
C ASN A 57 -6.30 -3.71 5.06
N TYR A 58 -6.27 -2.88 4.02
CA TYR A 58 -5.02 -2.27 3.53
C TYR A 58 -4.92 -0.81 3.98
N HIS A 59 -3.77 -0.50 4.60
CA HIS A 59 -3.44 0.82 5.13
C HIS A 59 -2.09 1.25 4.58
N GLY A 60 -2.00 2.42 3.96
CA GLY A 60 -0.76 2.93 3.37
C GLY A 60 -0.30 4.23 4.02
N VAL A 61 1.00 4.39 4.27
CA VAL A 61 1.60 5.67 4.69
C VAL A 61 2.49 6.18 3.57
N GLU A 62 2.22 7.37 3.05
CA GLU A 62 3.07 8.02 2.04
C GLU A 62 2.96 9.56 2.14
N PRO A 63 4.07 10.30 2.40
CA PRO A 63 4.04 11.76 2.41
C PRO A 63 3.77 12.38 1.04
N ASN A 64 4.28 11.76 -0.02
CA ASN A 64 4.21 12.32 -1.36
C ASN A 64 2.87 11.95 -2.03
N LYS A 65 1.87 12.83 -1.84
CA LYS A 65 0.53 12.69 -2.43
C LYS A 65 0.57 12.54 -3.94
N GLU A 66 1.41 13.30 -4.63
CA GLU A 66 1.52 13.23 -6.09
C GLU A 66 2.04 11.87 -6.56
N LEU A 67 3.01 11.30 -5.84
CA LEU A 67 3.53 9.97 -6.12
C LEU A 67 2.48 8.88 -5.89
N LEU A 68 1.76 8.96 -4.78
CA LEU A 68 0.69 8.04 -4.44
C LEU A 68 -0.43 8.10 -5.49
N TYR A 69 -0.91 9.30 -5.84
CA TYR A 69 -1.99 9.48 -6.81
C TYR A 69 -1.58 9.02 -8.20
N ALA A 70 -0.33 9.27 -8.62
CA ALA A 70 0.19 8.70 -9.85
C ALA A 70 0.18 7.16 -9.83
N GLY A 71 0.53 6.54 -8.69
CA GLY A 71 0.40 5.10 -8.49
C GLY A 71 -1.04 4.62 -8.63
N ILE A 72 -1.98 5.28 -7.96
CA ILE A 72 -3.41 4.96 -8.04
C ILE A 72 -3.89 5.05 -9.49
N GLU A 73 -3.68 6.17 -10.17
CA GLU A 73 -4.16 6.41 -11.54
C GLU A 73 -3.58 5.42 -12.56
N ASN A 74 -2.33 5.02 -12.40
CA ASN A 74 -1.63 4.24 -13.43
C ASN A 74 -1.58 2.72 -13.13
N GLU A 75 -1.76 2.29 -11.89
CA GLU A 75 -1.58 0.87 -11.50
C GLU A 75 -2.86 0.16 -11.05
N LEU A 76 -3.84 0.88 -10.48
CA LEU A 76 -5.03 0.27 -9.86
C LEU A 76 -6.37 0.91 -10.26
N GLY A 77 -6.38 2.23 -10.43
CA GLY A 77 -7.58 3.04 -10.56
C GLY A 77 -8.22 3.40 -9.22
N TRP A 78 -8.91 4.55 -9.20
CA TRP A 78 -9.64 5.04 -8.02
C TRP A 78 -10.80 4.13 -7.60
N ASP A 79 -11.40 3.40 -8.55
CA ASP A 79 -12.48 2.46 -8.28
C ASP A 79 -12.02 1.33 -7.34
N ALA A 80 -10.80 0.83 -7.53
CA ALA A 80 -10.22 -0.20 -6.66
C ALA A 80 -9.99 0.35 -5.24
N ILE A 81 -9.50 1.59 -5.12
CA ILE A 81 -9.29 2.26 -3.83
C ILE A 81 -10.61 2.39 -3.07
N GLN A 82 -11.67 2.81 -3.76
CA GLN A 82 -13.01 2.94 -3.18
C GLN A 82 -13.61 1.58 -2.81
N ALA A 83 -13.60 0.62 -3.74
CA ALA A 83 -14.17 -0.71 -3.53
C ALA A 83 -13.49 -1.47 -2.39
N LYS A 84 -12.18 -1.25 -2.19
CA LYS A 84 -11.40 -1.90 -1.13
C LYS A 84 -11.32 -1.06 0.15
N ASN A 85 -12.02 0.08 0.22
CA ASN A 85 -12.05 0.98 1.38
C ASN A 85 -10.64 1.24 1.94
N VAL A 86 -9.70 1.59 1.06
CA VAL A 86 -8.30 1.76 1.42
C VAL A 86 -8.11 3.03 2.25
N THR A 87 -7.35 2.94 3.33
CA THR A 87 -6.97 4.13 4.12
C THR A 87 -5.53 4.54 3.82
N PHE A 88 -5.33 5.82 3.49
CA PHE A 88 -4.02 6.41 3.33
C PHE A 88 -3.76 7.46 4.42
N TYR A 89 -2.58 7.43 5.01
CA TYR A 89 -2.10 8.44 5.96
C TYR A 89 -0.95 9.24 5.38
N HIS A 90 -0.83 10.48 5.84
CA HIS A 90 0.25 11.40 5.49
C HIS A 90 1.00 11.82 6.76
N PHE A 91 2.31 12.09 6.66
CA PHE A 91 3.16 12.36 7.84
C PHE A 91 2.78 13.63 8.63
N ASP A 92 2.03 14.55 8.02
CA ASP A 92 1.51 15.76 8.66
C ASP A 92 0.18 15.52 9.39
N ASP A 93 -0.35 14.30 9.34
CA ASP A 93 -1.60 13.95 9.99
C ASP A 93 -1.35 13.52 11.43
N TRP A 94 -1.62 14.41 12.39
CA TRP A 94 -1.56 14.09 13.83
C TRP A 94 -2.49 12.92 14.19
N MET A 95 -3.53 12.68 13.39
CA MET A 95 -4.42 11.53 13.53
C MET A 95 -3.76 10.21 13.11
N MET A 96 -2.67 10.24 12.34
CA MET A 96 -1.92 9.05 11.95
C MET A 96 -1.37 8.33 13.19
N ALA A 97 -0.69 9.05 14.10
CA ALA A 97 -0.11 8.44 15.29
C ALA A 97 -1.18 7.79 16.16
N GLU A 98 -2.27 8.52 16.44
CA GLU A 98 -3.39 7.99 17.21
C GLU A 98 -4.06 6.78 16.54
N HIS A 99 -4.22 6.81 15.22
CA HIS A 99 -4.85 5.72 14.49
C HIS A 99 -3.95 4.47 14.41
N LEU A 100 -2.64 4.65 14.21
CA LEU A 100 -1.67 3.55 14.23
C LEU A 100 -1.54 2.95 15.64
N GLU A 101 -1.56 3.77 16.70
CA GLU A 101 -1.54 3.28 18.08
C GLU A 101 -2.81 2.50 18.46
N ARG A 102 -3.97 2.91 17.93
CA ARG A 102 -5.26 2.27 18.21
C ARG A 102 -5.53 1.03 17.35
N ASN A 103 -4.81 0.83 16.25
CA ASN A 103 -5.00 -0.30 15.36
C ASN A 103 -3.83 -1.28 15.44
N MET A 104 -4.14 -2.52 15.78
CA MET A 104 -3.20 -3.63 15.66
C MET A 104 -3.20 -4.11 14.20
N PHE A 105 -2.01 -4.15 13.60
CA PHE A 105 -1.76 -4.71 12.28
C PHE A 105 -1.14 -6.09 12.41
N ASP A 106 -1.59 -7.03 11.59
CA ASP A 106 -1.03 -8.38 11.54
C ASP A 106 0.30 -8.40 10.77
N TYR A 107 0.44 -7.51 9.77
CA TYR A 107 1.64 -7.38 8.95
C TYR A 107 2.01 -5.90 8.74
N ILE A 108 3.31 -5.64 8.72
CA ILE A 108 3.89 -4.35 8.35
C ILE A 108 4.93 -4.60 7.26
N LEU A 109 4.83 -3.87 6.16
CA LEU A 109 5.80 -3.84 5.07
C LEU A 109 6.65 -2.56 5.14
#